data_AF-A0AAU7LZX2-F1
#
_entry.id   AF-A0AAU7LZX2-F1
#
_cell.length_a   1.000
_cell.length_b   1.000
_cell.length_c   1.000
_cell.angle_alpha   90.00
_cell.angle_beta   90.00
_cell.angle_gamma   90.00
#
_symmetry.space_group_name_H-M   'P 1'
#
loop_
_entity.id
_entity.type
_entity.pdbx_description
1 polymer ?
#
loop_
_entity_poly.entity_id
_entity_poly.type
_entity_poly.pdbx_seq_one_letter_code
_entity_poly.pdbx_strand_id
1 'polypeptide(L)'
;MDVEESGHIEKSSMSGAMVKLPNLSWALTRVSLRPMTHDPFHHPTNKDPMVAAYKPRFTPISYDGIDSQTPAAELPEFLERLEGRGGYDPRTRKLTPFKNISEDFDESMMNEMLDSLTAAVEAGLGTPATFFTDFFATEQDVQNFADALDDYSAEGTFWVNDRHFHAFLHATNASEENAVTYCAIADHIRALYTAQREKAQKAAKLASKKNVN
;
A
#
# COMPACT_ATOMS: atom_id res chain seq x y z
N MET A 1 -53.59 -32.14 4.60
CA MET A 1 -53.50 -31.47 3.29
C MET A 1 -52.04 -31.13 3.13
N ASP A 2 -51.32 -32.15 2.69
CA ASP A 2 -49.89 -32.17 2.45
C ASP A 2 -49.65 -31.70 1.03
N VAL A 3 -48.71 -30.77 0.85
CA VAL A 3 -48.08 -30.53 -0.45
C VAL A 3 -46.59 -30.34 -0.18
N GLU A 4 -45.86 -31.43 -0.36
CA GLU A 4 -44.41 -31.43 -0.55
C GLU A 4 -44.10 -30.92 -1.96
N GLU A 5 -43.25 -29.91 -2.08
CA GLU A 5 -42.73 -29.45 -3.37
C GLU A 5 -41.25 -29.87 -3.48
N SER A 6 -41.01 -30.88 -4.30
CA SER A 6 -39.71 -31.49 -4.57
C SER A 6 -39.15 -30.92 -5.88
N GLY A 7 -38.14 -30.05 -5.76
CA GLY A 7 -37.41 -29.49 -6.90
C GLY A 7 -36.25 -30.39 -7.34
N HIS A 8 -36.41 -31.01 -8.50
CA HIS A 8 -35.38 -31.71 -9.27
C HIS A 8 -34.22 -30.78 -9.67
N ILE A 9 -32.98 -31.20 -9.46
CA ILE A 9 -31.78 -30.61 -10.09
C ILE A 9 -31.33 -31.55 -11.20
N GLU A 10 -31.53 -31.15 -12.45
CA GLU A 10 -31.01 -31.82 -13.64
C GLU A 10 -29.48 -31.62 -13.74
N LYS A 11 -28.76 -32.74 -13.87
CA LYS A 11 -27.36 -32.78 -14.28
C LYS A 11 -27.31 -32.62 -15.81
N SER A 12 -26.76 -31.52 -16.31
CA SER A 12 -26.40 -31.40 -17.72
C SER A 12 -24.90 -31.67 -17.90
N SER A 13 -24.63 -32.65 -18.76
CA SER A 13 -23.32 -33.20 -19.09
C SER A 13 -22.77 -32.56 -20.36
N MET A 14 -21.51 -32.15 -20.28
CA MET A 14 -20.45 -31.98 -21.29
C MET A 14 -20.83 -31.79 -22.78
N SER A 15 -20.25 -30.74 -23.38
CA SER A 15 -19.68 -30.84 -24.73
C SER A 15 -18.46 -29.93 -24.84
N GLY A 16 -17.31 -30.55 -25.14
CA GLY A 16 -16.02 -29.88 -25.29
C GLY A 16 -15.91 -29.16 -26.63
N ALA A 17 -15.50 -27.89 -26.58
CA ALA A 17 -15.01 -27.16 -27.74
C ALA A 17 -13.48 -27.13 -27.68
N MET A 18 -12.85 -27.89 -28.58
CA MET A 18 -11.41 -27.95 -28.79
C MET A 18 -10.96 -26.69 -29.53
N VAL A 19 -10.39 -25.72 -28.81
CA VAL A 19 -9.85 -24.48 -29.41
C VAL A 19 -8.50 -24.79 -30.05
N LYS A 20 -8.45 -24.65 -31.37
CA LYS A 20 -7.25 -24.80 -32.20
C LYS A 20 -6.33 -23.59 -31.99
N LEU A 21 -5.17 -23.80 -31.39
CA LEU A 21 -4.13 -22.76 -31.27
C LEU A 21 -3.46 -22.50 -32.64
N PRO A 22 -3.24 -21.23 -33.04
CA PRO A 22 -2.48 -20.93 -34.25
C PRO A 22 -0.97 -21.12 -34.03
N ASN A 23 -0.36 -21.66 -35.09
CA ASN A 23 1.03 -22.05 -35.21
C ASN A 23 1.92 -20.79 -35.36
N LEU A 24 2.64 -20.40 -34.31
CA LEU A 24 3.59 -19.28 -34.35
C LEU A 24 4.97 -19.78 -34.81
N SER A 25 5.24 -19.58 -36.09
CA SER A 25 6.55 -19.76 -36.71
C SER A 25 7.50 -18.63 -36.26
N TRP A 26 8.59 -19.00 -35.57
CA TRP A 26 9.64 -18.08 -35.17
C TRP A 26 10.58 -17.83 -36.35
N ALA A 27 10.39 -16.72 -37.05
CA ALA A 27 11.35 -16.23 -38.03
C ALA A 27 12.56 -15.61 -37.30
N LEU A 28 13.67 -16.34 -37.32
CA LEU A 28 15.01 -15.86 -36.94
C LEU A 28 15.40 -14.65 -37.80
N THR A 29 15.34 -13.46 -37.21
CA THR A 29 15.91 -12.26 -37.83
C THR A 29 17.41 -12.25 -37.52
N ARG A 30 18.25 -12.42 -38.56
CA ARG A 30 19.70 -12.29 -38.46
C ARG A 30 20.07 -10.84 -38.12
N VAL A 31 20.56 -10.61 -36.90
CA VAL A 31 21.23 -9.36 -36.52
C VAL A 31 22.59 -9.33 -37.23
N SER A 32 22.78 -8.35 -38.10
CA SER A 32 24.08 -8.06 -38.73
C SER A 32 24.97 -7.33 -37.72
N LEU A 33 25.97 -8.03 -37.19
CA LEU A 33 27.02 -7.45 -36.36
C LEU A 33 27.96 -6.63 -37.26
N ARG A 34 27.94 -5.31 -37.14
CA ARG A 34 29.01 -4.46 -37.65
C ARG A 34 30.21 -4.49 -36.68
N PRO A 35 31.45 -4.59 -37.16
CA PRO A 35 32.62 -4.54 -36.31
C PRO A 35 32.77 -3.14 -35.69
N MET A 36 32.95 -3.12 -34.37
CA MET A 36 33.27 -1.93 -33.58
C MET A 36 34.68 -1.45 -33.92
N THR A 37 34.79 -0.21 -34.40
CA THR A 37 36.04 0.54 -34.38
C THR A 37 36.26 1.08 -32.97
N HIS A 38 37.39 0.68 -32.35
CA HIS A 38 37.85 1.20 -31.07
C HIS A 38 38.12 2.70 -31.16
N ASP A 39 37.28 3.50 -30.51
CA ASP A 39 37.59 4.89 -30.16
C ASP A 39 38.18 4.92 -28.73
N PRO A 40 39.34 5.55 -28.51
CA PRO A 40 39.98 5.56 -27.20
C PRO A 40 39.28 6.55 -26.26
N PHE A 41 38.71 6.01 -25.17
CA PHE A 41 38.40 6.64 -23.89
C PHE A 41 38.53 8.17 -23.82
N HIS A 42 37.45 8.87 -24.17
CA HIS A 42 37.10 10.10 -23.47
C HIS A 42 36.21 9.70 -22.29
N HIS A 43 36.74 9.82 -21.07
CA HIS A 43 35.91 9.89 -19.87
C HIS A 43 35.36 11.31 -19.76
N PRO A 44 34.10 11.59 -20.16
CA PRO A 44 33.46 12.79 -19.68
C PRO A 44 33.34 12.65 -18.16
N THR A 45 34.04 13.50 -17.42
CA THR A 45 33.73 13.76 -16.02
C THR A 45 32.38 14.46 -15.99
N ASN A 46 31.31 13.68 -16.16
CA ASN A 46 29.96 14.18 -16.04
C ASN A 46 29.74 14.49 -14.56
N LYS A 47 30.05 15.74 -14.20
CA LYS A 47 29.51 16.39 -13.00
C LYS A 47 28.04 16.67 -13.28
N ASP A 48 27.28 15.62 -13.57
CA ASP A 48 25.83 15.73 -13.59
C ASP A 48 25.44 16.25 -12.20
N PRO A 49 24.66 17.33 -12.11
CA PRO A 49 24.16 17.79 -10.83
C PRO A 49 23.45 16.60 -10.21
N MET A 50 23.89 16.20 -9.00
CA MET A 50 23.17 15.23 -8.19
C MET A 50 21.69 15.58 -8.28
N VAL A 51 20.90 14.66 -8.85
CA VAL A 51 19.45 14.83 -8.98
C VAL A 51 18.96 15.32 -7.63
N ALA A 52 18.36 16.52 -7.61
CA ALA A 52 17.89 17.11 -6.38
C ALA A 52 17.00 16.08 -5.67
N ALA A 53 17.26 15.85 -4.38
CA ALA A 53 16.47 14.90 -3.59
C ALA A 53 14.97 15.19 -3.81
N TYR A 54 14.22 14.14 -4.17
CA TYR A 54 12.79 14.22 -4.40
C TYR A 54 12.14 14.95 -3.23
N LYS A 55 11.36 16.00 -3.53
CA LYS A 55 10.58 16.71 -2.52
C LYS A 55 9.21 16.05 -2.46
N PRO A 56 8.84 15.41 -1.34
CA PRO A 56 7.50 14.86 -1.16
C PRO A 56 6.47 15.93 -1.50
N ARG A 57 5.56 15.62 -2.41
CA ARG A 57 4.41 16.48 -2.71
C ARG A 57 3.17 15.67 -2.35
N PHE A 58 2.28 16.27 -1.56
CA PHE A 58 0.93 15.75 -1.47
C PHE A 58 0.32 15.74 -2.87
N THR A 59 -0.36 14.66 -3.23
CA THR A 59 -1.24 14.69 -4.39
C THR A 59 -2.26 15.80 -4.08
N PRO A 60 -2.43 16.83 -4.93
CA PRO A 60 -3.47 17.81 -4.71
C PRO A 60 -4.80 17.06 -4.70
N ILE A 61 -5.46 17.00 -3.56
CA ILE A 61 -6.81 16.47 -3.49
C ILE A 61 -7.67 17.50 -4.23
N SER A 62 -8.07 17.20 -5.46
CA SER A 62 -8.95 18.09 -6.21
C SER A 62 -10.35 17.99 -5.60
N TYR A 63 -10.63 18.85 -4.63
CA TYR A 63 -12.00 19.11 -4.21
C TYR A 63 -12.62 20.14 -5.17
N ASP A 64 -13.89 19.93 -5.51
CA ASP A 64 -14.67 20.93 -6.24
C ASP A 64 -14.67 22.26 -5.46
N GLY A 65 -14.15 23.32 -6.08
CA GLY A 65 -14.15 24.68 -5.53
C GLY A 65 -12.90 25.11 -4.76
N ILE A 66 -11.88 24.26 -4.62
CA ILE A 66 -10.59 24.64 -4.03
C ILE A 66 -9.60 24.97 -5.15
N ASP A 67 -8.92 26.12 -5.05
CA ASP A 67 -7.86 26.47 -5.99
C ASP A 67 -6.77 25.39 -5.95
N SER A 68 -6.51 24.77 -7.09
CA SER A 68 -5.45 23.77 -7.32
C SER A 68 -4.04 24.19 -6.87
N GLN A 69 -3.81 25.50 -6.66
CA GLN A 69 -2.54 26.05 -6.16
C GLN A 69 -2.48 26.16 -4.63
N THR A 70 -3.59 25.94 -3.92
CA THR A 70 -3.63 26.00 -2.47
C THR A 70 -2.82 24.83 -1.91
N PRO A 71 -1.76 25.06 -1.11
CA PRO A 71 -1.03 23.98 -0.49
C PRO A 71 -1.98 23.17 0.40
N ALA A 72 -1.96 21.83 0.30
CA ALA A 72 -2.80 20.95 1.12
C ALA A 72 -2.70 21.26 2.63
N ALA A 73 -1.51 21.71 3.05
CA ALA A 73 -1.19 22.17 4.40
C ALA A 73 -2.04 23.34 4.92
N GLU A 74 -2.65 24.11 4.03
CA GLU A 74 -3.40 25.34 4.33
C GLU A 74 -4.93 25.12 4.27
N LEU A 75 -5.38 23.91 3.92
CA LEU A 75 -6.80 23.57 3.85
C LEU A 75 -7.36 23.37 5.27
N PRO A 76 -8.37 24.15 5.71
CA PRO A 76 -8.98 24.00 7.04
C PRO A 76 -9.44 22.57 7.34
N GLU A 77 -10.03 21.91 6.34
CA GLU A 77 -10.52 20.55 6.44
C GLU A 77 -9.37 19.56 6.70
N PHE A 78 -8.20 19.79 6.09
CA PHE A 78 -7.01 18.96 6.33
C PHE A 78 -6.54 19.09 7.79
N LEU A 79 -6.63 20.30 8.37
CA LEU A 79 -6.24 20.53 9.76
C LEU A 79 -7.19 19.88 10.76
N GLU A 80 -8.50 20.00 10.53
CA GLU A 80 -9.52 19.34 11.34
C GLU A 80 -9.34 17.82 11.31
N ARG A 81 -9.02 17.27 10.12
CA ARG A 81 -8.71 15.85 9.94
C ARG A 81 -7.48 15.40 10.72
N LEU A 82 -6.38 16.14 10.64
CA LEU A 82 -5.17 15.83 11.41
C LEU A 82 -5.44 15.82 12.92
N GLU A 83 -6.26 16.74 13.42
CA GLU A 83 -6.64 16.80 14.83
C GLU A 83 -7.52 15.61 15.24
N GLY A 84 -8.52 15.29 14.42
CA GLY A 84 -9.50 14.23 14.69
C GLY A 84 -8.97 12.81 14.50
N ARG A 85 -8.16 12.59 13.47
CA ARG A 85 -7.76 11.25 12.99
C ARG A 85 -6.25 11.00 12.92
N GLY A 86 -5.41 12.02 13.09
CA GLY A 86 -3.96 11.89 12.98
C GLY A 86 -3.47 11.94 11.52
N GLY A 87 -2.20 11.57 11.30
CA GLY A 87 -1.53 11.62 10.01
C GLY A 87 -0.29 12.51 9.99
N TYR A 88 0.30 12.65 8.80
CA TYR A 88 1.48 13.45 8.55
C TYR A 88 1.11 14.92 8.34
N ASP A 89 1.62 15.79 9.21
CA ASP A 89 1.52 17.25 9.05
C ASP A 89 2.75 17.79 8.28
N PRO A 90 2.60 18.20 7.00
CA PRO A 90 3.71 18.71 6.21
C PRO A 90 4.29 20.04 6.73
N ARG A 91 3.55 20.79 7.56
CA ARG A 91 4.02 22.06 8.14
C ARG A 91 5.00 21.82 9.26
N THR A 92 4.68 20.85 10.12
CA THR A 92 5.50 20.51 11.29
C THR A 92 6.45 19.35 11.02
N ARG A 93 6.25 18.63 9.91
CA ARG A 93 6.94 17.39 9.53
C ARG A 93 6.83 16.31 10.61
N LYS A 94 5.67 16.25 11.26
CA LYS A 94 5.39 15.28 12.32
C LYS A 94 4.35 14.28 11.84
N LEU A 95 4.58 13.03 12.17
CA LEU A 95 3.59 11.97 12.05
C LEU A 95 2.89 11.82 13.40
N THR A 96 1.56 11.98 13.39
CA THR A 96 0.70 11.61 14.52
C THR A 96 0.05 10.27 14.17
N PRO A 97 0.07 9.26 15.06
CA PRO A 97 -0.59 8.00 14.78
C PRO A 97 -2.06 8.17 14.43
N PHE A 98 -2.53 7.39 13.46
CA PHE A 98 -3.92 7.32 13.09
C PHE A 98 -4.78 6.83 14.26
N LYS A 99 -5.94 7.46 14.44
CA LYS A 99 -6.86 7.19 15.55
C LYS A 99 -8.30 7.38 15.10
N ASN A 100 -9.23 6.78 15.85
CA ASN A 100 -10.67 6.91 15.61
C ASN A 100 -11.06 6.46 14.18
N ILE A 101 -10.42 5.41 13.68
CA ILE A 101 -10.76 4.85 12.37
C ILE A 101 -12.11 4.13 12.52
N SER A 102 -13.09 4.51 11.70
CA SER A 102 -14.43 3.93 11.72
C SER A 102 -14.41 2.48 11.25
N GLU A 103 -15.38 1.69 11.72
CA GLU A 103 -15.71 0.38 11.11
C GLU A 103 -16.47 0.56 9.80
N ASP A 104 -17.17 1.68 9.63
CA ASP A 104 -17.84 2.02 8.38
C ASP A 104 -16.82 2.52 7.35
N PHE A 105 -16.81 1.90 6.18
CA PHE A 105 -15.95 2.28 5.07
C PHE A 105 -16.29 3.69 4.53
N ASP A 106 -15.23 4.47 4.32
CA ASP A 106 -15.27 5.82 3.75
C ASP A 106 -14.08 5.94 2.77
N GLU A 107 -14.39 5.98 1.46
CA GLU A 107 -13.39 6.05 0.40
C GLU A 107 -12.48 7.28 0.52
N SER A 108 -13.04 8.44 0.91
CA SER A 108 -12.27 9.67 1.08
C SER A 108 -11.29 9.52 2.23
N MET A 109 -11.76 8.98 3.36
CA MET A 109 -10.91 8.69 4.51
C MET A 109 -9.74 7.79 4.12
N MET A 110 -9.99 6.69 3.40
CA MET A 110 -8.95 5.73 3.06
C MET A 110 -7.89 6.31 2.13
N ASN A 111 -8.31 7.06 1.10
CA ASN A 111 -7.36 7.77 0.24
C ASN A 111 -6.48 8.72 1.04
N GLU A 112 -7.06 9.48 1.96
CA GLU A 112 -6.33 10.46 2.78
C GLU A 112 -5.34 9.79 3.73
N MET A 113 -5.71 8.67 4.33
CA MET A 113 -4.82 7.89 5.19
C MET A 113 -3.65 7.29 4.41
N LEU A 114 -3.90 6.77 3.20
CA LEU A 114 -2.87 6.24 2.32
C LEU A 114 -1.91 7.34 1.83
N ASP A 115 -2.43 8.50 1.45
CA ASP A 115 -1.62 9.67 1.08
C ASP A 115 -0.78 10.16 2.27
N SER A 116 -1.37 10.21 3.46
CA SER A 116 -0.67 10.59 4.69
C SER A 116 0.45 9.60 5.05
N LEU A 117 0.18 8.29 4.95
CA LEU A 117 1.19 7.24 5.15
C LEU A 117 2.34 7.43 4.17
N THR A 118 2.00 7.59 2.89
CA THR A 118 2.96 7.80 1.81
C THR A 118 3.83 9.03 2.06
N ALA A 119 3.21 10.16 2.38
CA ALA A 119 3.93 11.41 2.65
C ALA A 119 4.86 11.31 3.87
N ALA A 120 4.45 10.61 4.93
CA ALA A 120 5.31 10.32 6.07
C ALA A 120 6.54 9.48 5.66
N VAL A 121 6.33 8.41 4.91
CA VAL A 121 7.40 7.52 4.46
C VAL A 121 8.38 8.26 3.54
N GLU A 122 7.86 9.05 2.59
CA GLU A 122 8.69 9.91 1.72
C GLU A 122 9.46 10.97 2.52
N ALA A 123 8.95 11.40 3.68
CA ALA A 123 9.64 12.29 4.62
C ALA A 123 10.64 11.57 5.54
N GLY A 124 10.80 10.25 5.43
CA GLY A 124 11.70 9.43 6.24
C GLY A 124 11.14 9.05 7.61
N LEU A 125 9.83 9.13 7.80
CA LEU A 125 9.13 8.69 9.01
C LEU A 125 8.51 7.30 8.80
N GLY A 126 8.39 6.53 9.89
CA GLY A 126 7.94 5.14 9.81
C GLY A 126 9.06 4.21 9.35
N THR A 127 9.38 3.22 10.18
CA THR A 127 10.35 2.17 9.83
C THR A 127 9.70 0.80 9.98
N PRO A 128 10.23 -0.26 9.34
CA PRO A 128 9.74 -1.62 9.54
C PRO A 128 9.68 -2.04 11.02
N ALA A 129 10.57 -1.51 11.86
CA ALA A 129 10.61 -1.82 13.29
C ALA A 129 9.53 -1.08 14.11
N THR A 130 9.07 0.07 13.63
CA THR A 130 8.19 0.99 14.36
C THR A 130 6.87 1.24 13.63
N PHE A 131 6.63 0.58 12.49
CA PHE A 131 5.50 0.82 11.60
C PHE A 131 4.17 0.96 12.34
N PHE A 132 3.79 -0.06 13.11
CA PHE A 132 2.50 -0.03 13.81
C PHE A 132 2.42 1.02 14.91
N THR A 133 3.52 1.28 15.63
CA THR A 133 3.53 2.27 16.71
C THR A 133 3.61 3.71 16.21
N ASP A 134 4.17 3.91 15.02
CA ASP A 134 4.28 5.22 14.38
C ASP A 134 2.99 5.60 13.67
N PHE A 135 2.33 4.64 13.01
CA PHE A 135 1.15 4.90 12.19
C PHE A 135 -0.18 4.66 12.88
N PHE A 136 -0.28 3.87 13.96
CA PHE A 136 -1.58 3.55 14.57
C PHE A 136 -1.57 3.77 16.07
N ALA A 137 -2.61 4.45 16.57
CA ALA A 137 -2.75 4.76 17.98
C ALA A 137 -3.14 3.55 18.81
N THR A 138 -3.98 2.67 18.26
CA THR A 138 -4.47 1.47 18.96
C THR A 138 -4.43 0.22 18.09
N GLU A 139 -4.58 -0.95 18.74
CA GLU A 139 -4.77 -2.23 18.05
C GLU A 139 -6.02 -2.23 17.16
N GLN A 140 -7.10 -1.60 17.63
CA GLN A 140 -8.36 -1.54 16.88
C GLN A 140 -8.18 -0.70 15.61
N ASP A 141 -7.42 0.39 15.67
CA ASP A 141 -7.12 1.21 14.49
C ASP A 141 -6.36 0.39 13.42
N VAL A 142 -5.49 -0.54 13.81
CA VAL A 142 -4.82 -1.43 12.85
C VAL A 142 -5.82 -2.36 12.15
N GLN A 143 -6.76 -2.93 12.90
CA GLN A 143 -7.77 -3.83 12.32
C GLN A 143 -8.72 -3.06 11.41
N ASN A 144 -9.27 -1.94 11.88
CA ASN A 144 -10.20 -1.12 11.11
C ASN A 144 -9.56 -0.60 9.81
N PHE A 145 -8.26 -0.25 9.84
CA PHE A 145 -7.54 0.12 8.62
C PHE A 145 -7.39 -1.03 7.63
N ALA A 146 -7.08 -2.24 8.11
CA ALA A 146 -6.97 -3.41 7.25
C ALA A 146 -8.34 -3.79 6.64
N ASP A 147 -9.41 -3.73 7.43
CA ASP A 147 -10.77 -4.00 6.96
C ASP A 147 -11.21 -2.97 5.92
N ALA A 148 -10.95 -1.69 6.18
CA ALA A 148 -11.25 -0.62 5.22
C ALA A 148 -10.43 -0.72 3.91
N LEU A 149 -9.24 -1.33 3.92
CA LEU A 149 -8.48 -1.63 2.70
C LEU A 149 -9.12 -2.75 1.86
N ASP A 150 -9.72 -3.75 2.50
CA ASP A 150 -10.47 -4.80 1.78
C ASP A 150 -11.72 -4.22 1.12
N ASP A 151 -12.45 -3.38 1.85
CA ASP A 151 -13.62 -2.68 1.33
C ASP A 151 -13.23 -1.75 0.17
N TYR A 152 -12.15 -0.98 0.33
CA TYR A 152 -11.59 -0.13 -0.74
C TYR A 152 -11.23 -0.94 -1.99
N SER A 153 -10.68 -2.15 -1.80
CA SER A 153 -10.36 -3.06 -2.91
C SER A 153 -11.61 -3.63 -3.58
N ALA A 154 -12.71 -3.80 -2.84
CA ALA A 154 -13.96 -4.37 -3.34
C ALA A 154 -14.76 -3.39 -4.23
N GLU A 155 -14.59 -2.09 -4.04
CA GLU A 155 -15.26 -1.05 -4.84
C GLU A 155 -14.71 -0.90 -6.29
N GLY A 156 -13.75 -1.75 -6.68
CA GLY A 156 -13.24 -1.82 -8.05
C GLY A 156 -11.83 -1.24 -8.23
N THR A 157 -11.21 -0.74 -7.17
CA THR A 157 -9.82 -0.31 -7.16
C THR A 157 -8.90 -1.51 -6.87
N PHE A 158 -8.68 -2.33 -7.89
CA PHE A 158 -7.87 -3.55 -7.74
C PHE A 158 -6.37 -3.27 -7.61
N TRP A 159 -5.88 -2.16 -8.16
CA TRP A 159 -4.45 -1.86 -8.26
C TRP A 159 -4.05 -0.78 -7.26
N VAL A 160 -2.94 -1.05 -6.57
CA VAL A 160 -2.33 -0.08 -5.66
C VAL A 160 -1.67 1.03 -6.48
N ASN A 161 -1.88 2.28 -6.07
CA ASN A 161 -1.15 3.42 -6.62
C ASN A 161 0.37 3.21 -6.39
N ASP A 162 1.21 3.42 -7.41
CA ASP A 162 2.68 3.25 -7.32
C ASP A 162 3.30 3.92 -6.08
N ARG A 163 2.81 5.10 -5.69
CA ARG A 163 3.29 5.79 -4.49
C ARG A 163 2.95 5.02 -3.22
N HIS A 164 1.72 4.54 -3.10
CA HIS A 164 1.27 3.73 -1.96
C HIS A 164 2.04 2.40 -1.92
N PHE A 165 2.25 1.78 -3.08
CA PHE A 165 3.03 0.56 -3.24
C PHE A 165 4.44 0.71 -2.68
N HIS A 166 5.19 1.71 -3.17
CA HIS A 166 6.57 1.92 -2.72
C HIS A 166 6.65 2.35 -1.26
N ALA A 167 5.73 3.19 -0.80
CA ALA A 167 5.69 3.60 0.60
C ALA A 167 5.45 2.40 1.52
N PHE A 168 4.50 1.53 1.18
CA PHE A 168 4.21 0.34 1.97
C PHE A 168 5.41 -0.62 2.05
N LEU A 169 6.03 -0.93 0.90
CA LEU A 169 7.22 -1.79 0.87
C LEU A 169 8.36 -1.23 1.73
N HIS A 170 8.61 0.08 1.65
CA HIS A 170 9.65 0.73 2.45
C HIS A 170 9.32 0.73 3.95
N ALA A 171 8.07 1.02 4.30
CA ALA A 171 7.63 1.13 5.69
C ALA A 171 7.54 -0.21 6.42
N THR A 172 7.36 -1.31 5.69
CA THR A 172 7.14 -2.65 6.27
C THR A 172 8.23 -3.66 5.94
N ASN A 173 9.11 -3.36 4.98
CA ASN A 173 10.09 -4.30 4.42
C ASN A 173 9.42 -5.58 3.87
N ALA A 174 8.23 -5.42 3.28
CA ALA A 174 7.50 -6.50 2.63
C ALA A 174 8.09 -6.83 1.24
N SER A 175 7.79 -8.02 0.72
CA SER A 175 7.99 -8.35 -0.70
C SER A 175 6.87 -7.75 -1.56
N GLU A 176 7.15 -7.51 -2.85
CA GLU A 176 6.20 -6.90 -3.80
C GLU A 176 4.84 -7.62 -3.87
N GLU A 177 4.84 -8.95 -3.75
CA GLU A 177 3.62 -9.78 -3.74
C GLU A 177 2.62 -9.41 -2.64
N ASN A 178 3.10 -8.80 -1.55
CA ASN A 178 2.26 -8.34 -0.44
C ASN A 178 1.68 -6.94 -0.67
N ALA A 179 1.99 -6.30 -1.80
CA ALA A 179 1.60 -4.92 -2.09
C ALA A 179 0.93 -4.76 -3.46
N VAL A 180 0.74 -5.83 -4.22
CA VAL A 180 0.16 -5.78 -5.58
C VAL A 180 -1.29 -5.28 -5.63
N THR A 181 -2.06 -5.52 -4.56
CA THR A 181 -3.45 -5.07 -4.40
C THR A 181 -3.66 -4.53 -2.98
N TYR A 182 -4.68 -3.70 -2.77
CA TYR A 182 -5.00 -3.19 -1.42
C TYR A 182 -5.43 -4.31 -0.47
N CYS A 183 -6.09 -5.36 -0.98
CA CYS A 183 -6.37 -6.58 -0.23
C CYS A 183 -5.09 -7.33 0.18
N ALA A 184 -4.08 -7.43 -0.70
CA ALA A 184 -2.79 -8.02 -0.34
C ALA A 184 -2.08 -7.21 0.77
N ILE A 185 -2.17 -5.87 0.71
CA ILE A 185 -1.67 -4.99 1.78
C ILE A 185 -2.42 -5.27 3.09
N ALA A 186 -3.74 -5.38 3.07
CA ALA A 186 -4.56 -5.66 4.24
C ALA A 186 -4.18 -6.98 4.90
N ASP A 187 -4.09 -8.06 4.12
CA ASP A 187 -3.68 -9.38 4.60
C ASP A 187 -2.28 -9.35 5.21
N HIS A 188 -1.35 -8.64 4.56
CA HIS A 188 0.01 -8.52 5.07
C HIS A 188 0.07 -7.73 6.38
N ILE A 189 -0.70 -6.64 6.50
CA ILE A 189 -0.83 -5.86 7.74
C ILE A 189 -1.30 -6.76 8.88
N ARG A 190 -2.36 -7.56 8.67
CA ARG A 190 -2.88 -8.49 9.69
C ARG A 190 -1.83 -9.53 10.11
N ALA A 191 -1.12 -10.10 9.14
CA ALA A 191 -0.07 -11.09 9.38
C ALA A 191 1.11 -10.51 10.17
N LEU A 192 1.64 -9.36 9.75
CA LEU A 192 2.73 -8.66 10.42
C LEU A 192 2.36 -8.28 11.86
N TYR A 193 1.15 -7.74 12.04
CA TYR A 193 0.68 -7.32 13.35
C TYR A 193 0.55 -8.51 14.31
N THR A 194 -0.02 -9.62 13.84
CA THR A 194 -0.12 -10.87 14.60
C THR A 194 1.26 -11.38 15.03
N ALA A 195 2.21 -11.45 14.08
CA ALA A 195 3.58 -11.88 14.36
C ALA A 195 4.27 -10.99 15.42
N GLN A 196 4.08 -9.67 15.34
CA GLN A 196 4.64 -8.73 16.31
C GLN A 196 4.03 -8.92 17.71
N ARG A 197 2.72 -9.12 17.81
CA ARG A 197 2.05 -9.41 19.09
C ARG A 197 2.55 -10.69 19.71
N GLU A 198 2.67 -11.77 18.94
CA GLU A 198 3.20 -13.04 19.46
C GLU A 198 4.62 -12.89 19.98
N LYS A 199 5.47 -12.16 19.25
CA LYS A 199 6.86 -11.89 19.65
C LYS A 199 6.90 -11.09 20.95
N ALA A 200 6.06 -10.05 21.08
CA ALA A 200 5.96 -9.26 22.30
C ALA A 200 5.47 -10.09 23.51
N GLN A 201 4.46 -10.94 23.31
CA GLN A 201 3.96 -11.85 24.35
C GLN A 201 5.03 -12.86 24.79
N LYS A 202 5.78 -13.44 23.85
CA LYS A 202 6.91 -14.35 24.15
C LYS A 202 7.98 -13.62 24.96
N ALA A 203 8.35 -12.39 24.57
CA ALA A 203 9.32 -11.58 25.30
C ALA A 203 8.86 -11.24 26.73
N ALA A 204 7.60 -10.83 26.90
CA ALA A 204 7.02 -10.54 28.22
C ALA A 204 7.02 -11.76 29.14
N LYS A 205 6.67 -12.95 28.63
CA LYS A 205 6.72 -14.22 29.37
C LYS A 205 8.15 -14.61 29.80
N LEU A 206 9.15 -14.29 29.00
CA LEU A 206 10.56 -14.54 29.35
C LEU A 206 11.06 -13.55 30.40
N ALA A 207 10.68 -12.27 30.28
CA ALA A 207 11.03 -11.24 31.25
C ALA A 207 10.42 -11.52 32.63
N SER A 208 9.16 -11.95 32.69
CA SER A 208 8.50 -12.29 33.96
C SER A 208 9.14 -13.50 34.66
N LYS A 209 9.59 -14.50 33.91
CA LYS A 209 10.33 -15.66 34.46
C LYS A 209 11.71 -15.29 35.03
N LYS A 210 12.37 -14.27 34.48
CA LYS A 210 13.71 -13.83 34.92
C LYS A 210 13.67 -13.03 36.22
N ASN A 211 12.55 -12.39 36.55
CA ASN A 211 12.38 -11.58 37.76
C ASN A 211 11.86 -12.36 38.98
N VAL A 212 11.63 -13.67 38.85
CA VAL A 212 11.09 -14.54 39.92
C VAL A 212 12.18 -15.46 40.52
N ASN A 213 13.40 -15.44 39.97
CA ASN A 213 14.59 -16.11 40.52
C ASN A 213 15.56 -15.10 41.14
#